data_AF-A0A0H5PAL2-F1
#
_entry.id   AF-A0A0H5PAL2-F1
#
_cell.length_a   1.000
_cell.length_b   1.000
_cell.length_c   1.000
_cell.angle_alpha   90.00
_cell.angle_beta   90.00
_cell.angle_gamma   90.00
#
_symmetry.space_group_name_H-M   'P 1'
#
loop_
_entity.id
_entity.type
_entity.pdbx_description
1 polymer ?
#
loop_
_entity_poly.entity_id
_entity_poly.type
_entity_poly.pdbx_seq_one_letter_code
_entity_poly.pdbx_strand_id
1 'polypeptide(L)' 'MRIVGKAEIIYVTDQDTRIAIRNALNDLGCTFDELADMHRIGQYASLRHRLAWAALGRYHGELGPAGEHE' A
#
# COMPACT_ATOMS: atom_id res chain seq x y z
N MET A 1 -7.54 13.03 38.58
CA MET A 1 -6.58 13.46 37.55
C MET A 1 -7.01 12.83 36.22
N ARG A 2 -7.52 13.59 35.24
CA ARG A 2 -7.82 13.07 33.89
C ARG A 2 -6.66 13.42 32.97
N ILE A 3 -5.97 12.42 32.44
CA ILE A 3 -5.00 12.62 31.35
C ILE A 3 -5.83 12.74 30.07
N VAL A 4 -5.98 13.95 29.55
CA VAL A 4 -6.53 14.17 28.22
C VAL A 4 -5.35 14.04 27.26
N GLY A 5 -5.17 12.86 26.67
CA GLY A 5 -4.17 12.65 25.63
C GLY A 5 -4.51 13.53 24.42
N LYS A 6 -3.57 14.39 24.02
CA LYS A 6 -3.71 15.22 22.83
C LYS A 6 -3.67 14.29 21.61
N ALA A 7 -4.80 14.10 20.95
CA ALA A 7 -4.84 13.32 19.71
C ALA A 7 -4.26 14.18 18.58
N GLU A 8 -3.17 13.72 17.97
CA GLU A 8 -2.59 14.33 16.78
C GLU A 8 -3.31 13.75 15.55
N ILE A 9 -3.90 14.63 14.74
CA ILE A 9 -4.56 14.25 13.48
C ILE A 9 -3.53 14.43 12.36
N ILE A 10 -3.16 13.33 11.70
CA ILE A 10 -2.32 13.34 10.51
C ILE A 10 -3.24 13.28 9.29
N TYR A 11 -3.12 14.25 8.38
CA TYR A 11 -3.79 14.19 7.09
C TYR A 11 -2.93 13.38 6.11
N VAL A 12 -3.53 12.38 5.45
CA VAL A 12 -2.85 11.52 4.48
C VAL A 12 -3.39 11.82 3.10
N THR A 13 -2.51 12.19 2.17
CA THR A 13 -2.86 12.46 0.78
C THR A 13 -2.77 11.19 -0.08
N ASP A 14 -3.31 11.25 -1.30
CA ASP A 14 -3.12 10.20 -2.30
C ASP A 14 -1.64 10.02 -2.66
N GLN A 15 -0.86 11.10 -2.65
CA GLN A 15 0.59 11.05 -2.87
C GLN A 15 1.30 10.29 -1.75
N ASP A 16 0.93 10.52 -0.49
CA ASP A 16 1.48 9.78 0.65
C ASP A 16 1.15 8.29 0.54
N THR A 17 -0.09 7.98 0.11
CA THR A 17 -0.54 6.61 -0.12
C THR A 17 0.27 5.93 -1.22
N ARG A 18 0.50 6.61 -2.36
CA ARG A 18 1.35 6.11 -3.46
C ARG A 18 2.78 5.84 -3.00
N ILE A 19 3.36 6.74 -2.20
CA ILE A 19 4.71 6.58 -1.65
C ILE A 19 4.77 5.38 -0.71
N ALA A 20 3.79 5.23 0.18
CA ALA A 20 3.71 4.12 1.13
C ALA A 20 3.60 2.77 0.41
N ILE A 21 2.73 2.68 -0.61
CA ILE A 21 2.59 1.48 -1.45
C ILE A 21 3.91 1.15 -2.14
N ARG A 22 4.54 2.14 -2.81
CA ARG A 22 5.83 1.95 -3.47
C ARG A 22 6.90 1.44 -2.50
N ASN A 23 6.98 2.00 -1.31
CA ASN A 23 7.96 1.58 -0.30
C ASN A 23 7.70 0.15 0.17
N ALA A 24 6.44 -0.24 0.39
CA ALA A 24 6.08 -1.61 0.78
C ALA A 24 6.43 -2.63 -0.32
N LEU A 25 6.16 -2.30 -1.59
CA LEU A 25 6.50 -3.13 -2.73
C LEU A 25 8.03 -3.26 -2.90
N ASN A 26 8.77 -2.17 -2.74
CA ASN A 26 10.24 -2.18 -2.76
C ASN A 26 10.82 -3.06 -1.63
N ASP A 27 10.27 -3.00 -0.42
CA ASP A 27 10.67 -3.85 0.71
C ASP A 27 10.41 -5.34 0.42
N LEU A 28 9.33 -5.65 -0.30
CA LEU A 28 9.00 -7.01 -0.72
C LEU A 28 9.83 -7.48 -1.92
N GLY A 29 10.45 -6.57 -2.66
CA GLY A 29 11.19 -6.87 -3.89
C GLY A 29 10.27 -7.32 -5.03
N CYS A 30 9.03 -6.81 -5.09
CA CYS A 30 8.07 -7.12 -6.14
C CYS A 30 7.36 -5.86 -6.64
N THR A 31 6.86 -5.92 -7.86
CA THR A 31 5.95 -4.93 -8.42
C THR A 31 4.51 -5.21 -7.99
N PHE A 32 3.64 -4.22 -8.17
CA PHE A 32 2.21 -4.40 -7.89
C PHE A 32 1.60 -5.44 -8.82
N ASP A 33 1.99 -5.47 -10.10
CA ASP A 33 1.47 -6.43 -11.06
C ASP A 33 1.90 -7.86 -10.74
N GLU A 34 3.14 -8.08 -10.30
CA GLU A 34 3.59 -9.39 -9.81
C GLU A 34 2.78 -9.83 -8.58
N LEU A 35 2.49 -8.90 -7.67
CA LEU A 35 1.66 -9.17 -6.49
C LEU A 35 0.21 -9.52 -6.87
N ALA A 36 -0.34 -8.83 -7.87
CA ALA A 36 -1.66 -9.11 -8.43
C ALA A 36 -1.71 -10.47 -9.13
N ASP A 37 -0.66 -10.81 -9.88
CA ASP A 37 -0.54 -12.11 -10.52
C ASP A 37 -0.45 -13.25 -9.51
N MET A 38 0.35 -13.10 -8.45
CA MET A 38 0.41 -14.05 -7.33
C MET A 38 -0.98 -14.31 -6.72
N HIS A 39 -1.76 -13.24 -6.52
CA HIS A 39 -3.13 -13.38 -6.01
C HIS A 39 -4.04 -14.10 -7.00
N ARG A 40 -3.99 -13.71 -8.28
CA ARG A 40 -4.81 -14.29 -9.36
C ARG A 40 -4.60 -15.79 -9.51
N ILE A 41 -3.35 -16.26 -9.40
CA ILE A 41 -3.02 -17.70 -9.47
C ILE A 41 -3.13 -18.42 -8.12
N GLY A 42 -3.38 -17.67 -7.03
CA GLY A 42 -3.48 -18.20 -5.68
C GLY A 42 -2.15 -18.69 -5.09
N GLN A 43 -1.01 -18.28 -5.66
CA GLN A 43 0.33 -18.70 -5.24
C GLN A 43 1.16 -17.49 -4.87
N TYR A 44 1.55 -17.40 -3.60
CA TYR A 44 2.40 -16.32 -3.08
C TYR A 44 3.81 -16.82 -2.80
N ALA A 45 4.81 -15.99 -3.12
CA ALA A 45 6.20 -16.29 -2.81
C ALA A 45 6.47 -16.35 -1.29
N SER A 46 5.71 -15.62 -0.48
CA SER A 46 5.79 -15.70 0.98
C SER A 46 4.50 -15.20 1.65
N LEU A 47 4.38 -15.45 2.96
CA LEU A 47 3.29 -14.88 3.77
C LEU A 47 3.25 -13.34 3.70
N ARG A 48 4.42 -12.69 3.61
CA ARG A 48 4.50 -11.22 3.49
C ARG A 48 3.81 -10.72 2.22
N HIS A 49 3.99 -11.41 1.09
CA HIS A 49 3.29 -11.09 -0.16
C HIS A 49 1.77 -11.25 -0.01
N ARG A 50 1.31 -12.32 0.65
CA ARG A 50 -0.13 -12.52 0.89
C ARG A 50 -0.73 -11.40 1.74
N LEU A 51 -0.04 -10.99 2.80
CA LEU A 51 -0.48 -9.90 3.67
C LEU A 51 -0.44 -8.55 2.94
N ALA A 52 0.60 -8.32 2.13
CA ALA A 52 0.71 -7.13 1.32
C ALA A 52 -0.47 -7.01 0.35
N TRP A 53 -0.86 -8.10 -0.33
CA TRP A 53 -2.04 -8.07 -1.19
C TRP A 53 -3.32 -7.79 -0.40
N ALA A 54 -3.49 -8.41 0.78
CA ALA A 54 -4.66 -8.15 1.62
C ALA A 54 -4.77 -6.68 2.06
N ALA A 55 -3.65 -6.00 2.28
CA ALA A 55 -3.61 -4.60 2.68
C ALA A 55 -3.70 -3.62 1.50
N LEU A 56 -3.03 -3.95 0.39
CA LEU A 56 -2.79 -3.02 -0.72
C LEU A 56 -3.69 -3.29 -1.93
N GLY A 57 -4.23 -4.49 -2.11
CA GLY A 57 -4.85 -4.95 -3.35
C GLY A 57 -5.99 -4.06 -3.86
N ARG A 58 -6.71 -3.38 -2.95
CA ARG A 58 -7.73 -2.37 -3.31
C ARG A 58 -7.18 -1.22 -4.17
N TYR A 59 -5.91 -0.88 -4.02
CA TYR A 59 -5.28 0.25 -4.73
C TYR A 59 -4.76 -0.13 -6.12
N HIS A 60 -4.82 -1.41 -6.50
CA HIS A 60 -4.37 -1.86 -7.82
C HIS A 60 -5.29 -1.25 -8.89
N GLY A 61 -4.73 -0.41 -9.76
CA GLY A 61 -5.47 0.31 -10.80
C GLY A 61 -6.23 1.58 -10.34
N GLU A 62 -6.39 1.81 -9.05
CA GLU A 62 -7.05 3.03 -8.51
C GLU A 62 -6.09 4.21 -8.42
N LEU A 63 -4.82 3.96 -8.12
CA LEU A 63 -3.78 4.99 -8.03
C LEU A 63 -2.92 4.96 -9.30
N GLY A 64 -3.29 5.78 -10.29
CA GLY A 64 -2.46 6.03 -11.48
C GLY A 64 -1.06 6.54 -11.13
N PRO A 65 -0.13 6.58 -12.11
CA PRO A 65 1.25 7.02 -11.87
C PRO A 65 1.25 8.39 -11.18
N ALA A 66 2.15 8.54 -10.22
CA ALA A 66 2.21 9.71 -9.36
C ALA A 66 2.54 10.97 -10.18
N GLY A 67 1.50 11.69 -10.57
CA GLY A 67 1.56 13.10 -10.95
C GLY A 67 1.04 13.36 -12.35
N GLU A 68 -0.19 13.86 -12.45
CA GLU A 68 -0.67 14.81 -13.46
C GLU A 68 -1.86 15.58 -12.85
N HIS A 69 -1.57 16.51 -11.94
CA HIS A 69 -2.47 17.61 -11.61
C HIS A 69 -1.62 18.89 -11.63
N GLU A 70 -1.32 19.34 -12.85
CA GLU A 70 -1.02 20.74 -13.16
C GLU A 70 -2.14 21.30 -14.04
#